data_AF-B4PIA3-F1
#
_entry.id   AF-B4PIA3-F1
#
_cell.length_a   1.000
_cell.length_b   1.000
_cell.length_c   1.000
_cell.angle_alpha   90.00
_cell.angle_beta   90.00
_cell.angle_gamma   90.00
#
_symmetry.space_group_name_H-M   'P 1'
#
loop_
_entity.id
_entity.type
_entity.pdbx_description
1 polymer ?
#
loop_
_entity_poly.entity_id
_entity_poly.type
_entity_poly.pdbx_seq_one_letter_code
_entity_poly.pdbx_strand_id
1 'polypeptide(L)'
;MRRSQQNKEVKDNCKENPSQNSMESPPKSPTAAYAMFLHREELRRRKIQISRVSATKIHLTSELIARTKQNIRQCSFEDLEILARETLFKKNLQRHLYYRRMHIHQLMMSKKKQQAKEKK
;
A
#
# COMPACT_ATOMS: atom_id res chain seq x y z
N MET A 1 29.32 25.80 49.38
CA MET A 1 28.60 26.46 48.26
C MET A 1 29.63 27.31 47.51
N ARG A 2 29.90 27.31 46.20
CA ARG A 2 29.31 26.80 44.93
C ARG A 2 30.50 26.53 43.98
N ARG A 3 30.62 25.34 43.39
CA ARG A 3 30.28 24.94 42.01
C ARG A 3 31.06 25.66 40.87
N SER A 4 31.99 24.89 40.28
CA SER A 4 32.61 24.96 38.94
C SER A 4 31.71 25.47 37.82
N GLN A 5 32.26 26.17 36.81
CA GLN A 5 31.96 25.96 35.37
C GLN A 5 33.14 26.43 34.47
N GLN A 6 33.86 25.49 33.87
CA GLN A 6 34.46 25.64 32.55
C GLN A 6 33.52 24.93 31.57
N ASN A 7 33.00 25.61 30.56
CA ASN A 7 32.35 24.97 29.43
C ASN A 7 32.89 25.59 28.13
N LYS A 8 33.62 24.77 27.39
CA LYS A 8 34.10 25.00 26.03
C LYS A 8 32.93 24.93 25.06
N GLU A 9 32.82 25.93 24.19
CA GLU A 9 31.98 25.87 22.98
C GLU A 9 32.41 24.69 22.10
N VAL A 10 31.45 23.83 21.76
CA VAL A 10 31.57 22.84 20.69
C VAL A 10 30.91 23.45 19.46
N LYS A 11 31.71 23.64 18.40
CA LYS A 11 31.29 24.09 17.08
C LYS A 11 30.39 23.04 16.43
N ASP A 12 29.15 23.42 16.13
CA ASP A 12 28.31 22.72 15.16
C ASP A 12 28.86 22.96 13.75
N ASN A 13 29.19 21.88 13.04
CA ASN A 13 29.59 21.93 11.64
C ASN A 13 28.60 21.11 10.82
N CYS A 14 27.55 21.78 10.33
CA CYS A 14 26.70 21.25 9.27
C CYS A 14 27.53 21.15 7.98
N LYS A 15 27.77 19.94 7.49
CA LYS A 15 28.22 19.72 6.12
C LYS A 15 27.12 19.00 5.33
N GLU A 16 26.40 19.81 4.58
CA GLU A 16 25.66 19.40 3.39
C GLU A 16 26.62 18.78 2.38
N ASN A 17 26.17 17.74 1.67
CA ASN A 17 26.70 17.37 0.37
C ASN A 17 25.54 16.83 -0.49
N PRO A 18 25.17 17.51 -1.59
CA PRO A 18 24.21 17.00 -2.55
C PRO A 18 24.97 16.20 -3.62
N SER A 19 24.95 14.87 -3.55
CA SER A 19 25.32 14.04 -4.69
C SER A 19 24.03 13.64 -5.42
N GLN A 20 23.68 14.45 -6.41
CA GLN A 20 22.63 14.15 -7.39
C GLN A 20 23.10 12.98 -8.26
N ASN A 21 22.66 11.76 -7.93
CA ASN A 21 22.61 10.67 -8.89
C ASN A 21 21.14 10.45 -9.24
N SER A 22 20.74 10.90 -10.43
CA SER A 22 19.40 10.70 -10.99
C SER A 22 19.22 9.23 -11.40
N MET A 23 19.07 8.35 -10.41
CA MET A 23 18.35 7.11 -10.62
C MET A 23 16.87 7.49 -10.66
N GLU A 24 16.26 7.40 -11.83
CA GLU A 24 14.82 7.50 -12.01
C GLU A 24 14.17 6.37 -11.21
N SER A 25 13.92 6.65 -9.94
CA SER A 25 13.28 5.72 -9.03
C SER A 25 11.87 5.46 -9.57
N PRO A 26 11.41 4.21 -9.64
CA PRO A 26 10.05 3.91 -10.06
C PRO A 26 9.07 4.75 -9.24
N PRO A 27 7.94 5.19 -9.82
CA PRO A 27 7.02 6.12 -9.18
C PRO A 27 6.75 5.65 -7.75
N LYS A 28 7.21 6.45 -6.78
CA LYS A 28 7.15 6.09 -5.36
C LYS A 28 5.69 5.78 -5.06
N SER A 29 5.44 4.55 -4.64
CA SER A 29 4.11 4.13 -4.23
C SER A 29 3.60 5.09 -3.15
N PRO A 30 2.32 5.45 -3.16
CA PRO A 30 1.78 6.44 -2.23
C PRO A 30 2.05 6.01 -0.79
N THR A 31 2.57 6.95 0.02
CA THR A 31 2.79 6.73 1.46
C THR A 31 1.54 6.14 2.11
N ALA A 32 1.70 5.21 3.06
CA ALA A 32 0.58 4.59 3.79
C ALA A 32 -0.49 5.61 4.27
N ALA A 33 -0.07 6.76 4.81
CA ALA A 33 -0.98 7.83 5.23
C ALA A 33 -1.84 8.36 4.08
N TYR A 34 -1.22 8.62 2.93
CA TYR A 34 -1.92 9.11 1.74
C TYR A 34 -2.80 8.03 1.12
N ALA A 35 -2.35 6.77 1.09
CA ALA A 35 -3.17 5.64 0.67
C ALA A 35 -4.41 5.46 1.58
N MET A 36 -4.27 5.59 2.91
CA MET A 36 -5.40 5.57 3.84
C MET A 36 -6.37 6.73 3.59
N PHE A 37 -5.85 7.94 3.34
CA PHE A 37 -6.67 9.09 2.98
C PHE A 37 -7.49 8.81 1.71
N LEU A 38 -6.85 8.37 0.63
CA LEU A 38 -7.53 8.03 -0.62
C LEU A 38 -8.56 6.91 -0.44
N HIS A 39 -8.28 5.93 0.43
CA HIS A 39 -9.23 4.87 0.74
C HIS A 39 -10.49 5.42 1.40
N ARG A 40 -10.34 6.31 2.40
CA ARG A 40 -11.45 6.95 3.11
C ARG A 40 -12.27 7.86 2.18
N GLU A 41 -11.62 8.61 1.30
CA GLU A 41 -12.27 9.39 0.25
C GLU A 41 -13.13 8.51 -0.67
N GLU A 42 -12.61 7.37 -1.11
CA GLU A 42 -13.34 6.45 -1.99
C GLU A 42 -14.56 5.82 -1.30
N LEU A 43 -14.47 5.52 -0.01
CA LEU A 43 -15.61 5.01 0.78
C LEU A 43 -16.73 6.05 0.96
N ARG A 44 -16.41 7.35 0.92
CA ARG A 44 -17.40 8.44 1.03
C ARG A 44 -18.15 8.74 -0.27
N ARG A 45 -17.74 8.15 -1.40
CA ARG A 45 -18.38 8.41 -2.70
C ARG A 45 -19.78 7.77 -2.78
N ARG A 46 -20.71 8.48 -3.41
CA ARG A 46 -22.08 7.97 -3.71
C ARG A 46 -22.07 6.67 -4.52
N LYS A 47 -21.09 6.51 -5.42
CA LYS A 47 -20.86 5.28 -6.19
C LYS A 47 -19.44 4.78 -5.97
N ILE A 48 -19.28 3.95 -4.95
CA ILE A 48 -17.99 3.38 -4.53
C ILE A 48 -17.38 2.55 -5.67
N GLN A 49 -16.15 2.87 -6.05
CA GLN A 49 -15.38 2.04 -6.97
C GLN A 49 -14.70 0.91 -6.18
N ILE A 50 -15.37 -0.25 -6.13
CA ILE A 50 -14.89 -1.42 -5.37
C ILE A 50 -13.47 -1.82 -5.79
N SER A 51 -13.13 -1.70 -7.08
CA SER A 51 -11.77 -1.97 -7.58
C SER A 51 -10.72 -1.06 -6.95
N ARG A 52 -11.00 0.23 -6.79
CA ARG A 52 -10.10 1.21 -6.16
C ARG A 52 -9.96 0.93 -4.68
N VAL A 53 -11.07 0.68 -3.98
CA VAL A 53 -11.07 0.26 -2.58
C VAL A 53 -10.21 -0.98 -2.37
N SER A 54 -10.41 -2.02 -3.18
CA SER A 54 -9.67 -3.27 -3.04
C SER A 54 -8.19 -3.10 -3.39
N ALA A 55 -7.86 -2.28 -4.40
CA ALA A 55 -6.46 -1.98 -4.74
C ALA A 55 -5.73 -1.29 -3.58
N THR A 56 -6.36 -0.30 -2.94
CA THR A 56 -5.76 0.38 -1.78
C THR A 56 -5.62 -0.54 -0.58
N LYS A 57 -6.58 -1.44 -0.33
CA LYS A 57 -6.46 -2.48 0.71
C LYS A 57 -5.27 -3.40 0.45
N ILE A 58 -5.09 -3.87 -0.78
CA ILE A 58 -3.93 -4.71 -1.15
C ILE A 58 -2.62 -3.95 -0.96
N HIS A 59 -2.58 -2.66 -1.33
CA HIS A 59 -1.39 -1.80 -1.16
C HIS A 59 -0.99 -1.69 0.31
N LEU A 60 -1.93 -1.26 1.16
CA LEU A 60 -1.70 -1.07 2.60
C LEU A 60 -1.29 -2.37 3.28
N THR A 61 -2.00 -3.47 3.02
CA THR A 61 -1.66 -4.79 3.56
C THR A 61 -0.28 -5.25 3.08
N SER A 62 0.10 -4.98 1.83
CA SER A 62 1.42 -5.35 1.32
C SER A 62 2.55 -4.59 2.00
N GLU A 63 2.36 -3.29 2.24
CA GLU A 63 3.33 -2.48 3.01
C GLU A 63 3.44 -2.97 4.45
N LEU A 64 2.32 -3.27 5.10
CA LEU A 64 2.31 -3.79 6.47
C LEU A 64 3.10 -5.10 6.57
N ILE A 65 2.79 -6.07 5.71
CA ILE A 65 3.53 -7.34 5.62
C ILE A 65 5.03 -7.09 5.40
N ALA A 66 5.40 -6.17 4.50
CA ALA A 66 6.81 -5.88 4.20
C ALA A 66 7.55 -5.30 5.41
N ARG A 67 6.94 -4.35 6.12
CA ARG A 67 7.51 -3.73 7.33
C ARG A 67 7.65 -4.74 8.47
N THR A 68 6.63 -5.57 8.70
CA THR A 68 6.69 -6.62 9.72
C THR A 68 7.79 -7.63 9.40
N LYS A 69 7.92 -8.04 8.13
CA LYS A 69 9.00 -8.96 7.70
C LYS A 69 10.40 -8.35 7.82
N GLN A 70 10.58 -7.06 7.57
CA GLN A 70 11.88 -6.40 7.78
C GLN A 70 12.32 -6.43 9.24
N ASN A 71 11.36 -6.39 10.17
CA ASN A 71 11.62 -6.40 11.60
C ASN A 71 11.45 -7.78 12.24
N ILE A 72 11.53 -8.87 11.46
CA ILE A 72 11.23 -10.24 11.93
C ILE A 72 12.09 -10.67 13.14
N ARG A 73 13.29 -10.11 13.30
CA ARG A 73 14.17 -10.40 14.45
C ARG A 73 13.67 -9.81 15.78
N GLN A 74 12.81 -8.79 15.70
CA GLN A 74 12.19 -8.10 16.84
C GLN A 74 10.67 -8.29 16.84
N CYS A 75 10.15 -9.20 16.00
CA CYS A 75 8.72 -9.47 15.89
C CYS A 75 8.20 -10.04 17.21
N SER A 76 7.16 -9.43 17.75
CA SER A 76 6.38 -10.03 18.82
C SER A 76 5.53 -11.19 18.28
N PHE A 77 4.95 -11.99 19.18
CA PHE A 77 3.97 -13.00 18.80
C PHE A 77 2.74 -12.37 18.10
N GLU A 78 2.27 -11.23 18.59
CA GLU A 78 1.17 -10.49 17.99
C GLU A 78 1.50 -10.05 16.55
N ASP A 79 2.72 -9.58 16.29
CA ASP A 79 3.14 -9.22 14.94
C ASP A 79 3.13 -10.43 13.99
N LEU A 80 3.44 -11.63 14.49
CA LEU A 80 3.41 -12.85 13.72
C LEU A 80 1.96 -13.27 13.37
N GLU A 81 1.03 -13.10 14.31
CA GLU A 81 -0.40 -13.29 14.06
C GLU A 81 -0.94 -12.28 13.03
N ILE A 82 -0.54 -11.01 13.15
CA ILE A 82 -0.87 -9.97 12.17
C ILE A 82 -0.33 -10.38 10.79
N LEU A 83 0.92 -10.81 10.70
CA LEU A 83 1.55 -11.24 9.45
C LEU A 83 0.77 -12.39 8.80
N ALA A 84 0.37 -13.40 9.58
CA ALA A 84 -0.40 -14.53 9.10
C ALA A 84 -1.78 -14.11 8.58
N ARG A 85 -2.50 -13.31 9.37
CA ARG A 85 -3.84 -12.80 9.05
C ARG A 85 -3.84 -11.97 7.77
N GLU A 86 -2.91 -11.02 7.69
CA GLU A 86 -2.79 -10.10 6.56
C GLU A 86 -2.34 -10.81 5.29
N THR A 87 -1.46 -11.81 5.40
CA THR A 87 -1.05 -12.65 4.27
C THR A 87 -2.24 -13.42 3.70
N LEU A 88 -3.07 -14.01 4.57
CA LEU A 88 -4.26 -14.74 4.14
C LEU A 88 -5.29 -13.78 3.53
N PHE A 89 -5.54 -12.64 4.16
CA PHE A 89 -6.43 -11.61 3.65
C PHE A 89 -6.05 -11.16 2.24
N LYS A 90 -4.77 -10.82 2.01
CA LYS A 90 -4.27 -10.41 0.69
C LYS A 90 -4.53 -11.48 -0.38
N LYS A 91 -4.20 -12.75 -0.09
CA LYS A 91 -4.42 -13.86 -1.03
C LYS A 91 -5.90 -14.03 -1.37
N ASN A 92 -6.77 -14.01 -0.36
CA ASN A 92 -8.20 -14.17 -0.53
C ASN A 92 -8.81 -13.02 -1.34
N LEU A 93 -8.41 -11.78 -1.06
CA LEU A 93 -8.88 -10.62 -1.78
C LEU A 93 -8.43 -10.64 -3.25
N GLN A 94 -7.17 -10.98 -3.52
CA GLN A 94 -6.67 -11.13 -4.90
C GLN A 94 -7.44 -12.20 -5.67
N ARG A 95 -7.69 -13.36 -5.05
CA ARG A 95 -8.48 -14.45 -5.63
C ARG A 95 -9.91 -14.00 -5.94
N HIS A 96 -10.56 -13.32 -5.01
CA HIS A 96 -11.92 -12.80 -5.21
C HIS A 96 -11.99 -11.83 -6.40
N LEU A 97 -11.03 -10.90 -6.49
CA LEU A 97 -10.96 -9.95 -7.60
C LEU A 97 -10.70 -10.64 -8.95
N TYR A 98 -9.86 -11.67 -8.96
CA TYR A 98 -9.58 -12.46 -10.15
C TYR A 98 -10.86 -13.11 -10.72
N TYR A 99 -11.60 -13.85 -9.88
CA TYR A 99 -12.84 -14.49 -10.32
C TYR A 99 -13.91 -13.48 -10.72
N ARG A 100 -13.99 -12.34 -10.01
CA ARG A 100 -14.92 -11.28 -10.39
C ARG A 100 -14.60 -10.68 -11.76
N ARG A 101 -13.32 -10.46 -12.07
CA ARG A 101 -12.88 -9.99 -13.39
C ARG A 101 -13.23 -11.02 -14.47
N MET A 102 -12.98 -12.30 -14.22
CA MET A 102 -13.35 -13.37 -15.15
C MET A 102 -14.85 -13.40 -15.43
N HIS A 103 -15.68 -13.30 -14.39
CA HIS A 103 -17.13 -13.31 -14.52
C HIS A 103 -17.63 -12.11 -15.35
N ILE A 104 -17.13 -10.90 -15.07
CA ILE A 104 -17.46 -9.70 -15.85
C ILE A 104 -17.04 -9.89 -17.31
N HIS A 105 -15.85 -10.43 -17.56
CA HIS A 105 -15.38 -10.70 -18.92
C HIS A 105 -16.29 -11.68 -19.67
N GLN A 106 -16.69 -12.78 -19.02
CA GLN A 106 -17.61 -13.75 -19.59
C GLN A 106 -18.97 -13.12 -19.95
N LEU A 107 -19.53 -12.29 -19.05
CA LEU A 107 -20.77 -11.56 -19.31
C LEU A 107 -20.65 -10.62 -20.52
N MET A 108 -19.55 -9.88 -20.64
CA MET A 108 -19.31 -8.99 -21.78
C MET A 108 -19.25 -9.76 -23.11
N MET A 109 -18.57 -10.91 -23.13
CA MET A 109 -18.47 -11.76 -24.33
C MET A 109 -19.83 -12.34 -24.73
N SER A 110 -20.63 -12.81 -23.77
CA SER A 110 -21.98 -13.32 -24.03
C SER A 110 -22.91 -12.24 -24.61
N LYS A 111 -22.86 -11.02 -24.06
CA LYS A 111 -23.64 -9.87 -24.60
C LYS A 111 -23.23 -9.52 -26.03
N LYS A 112 -21.93 -9.51 -26.33
CA LYS A 112 -21.43 -9.23 -27.70
C LYS A 112 -21.94 -10.28 -28.71
N LYS A 113 -22.00 -11.56 -28.31
CA LYS A 113 -22.55 -12.64 -29.15
C LYS A 113 -24.04 -12.47 -29.43
N GLN A 114 -24.83 -12.03 -28.44
CA GLN A 114 -26.27 -11.79 -28.62
C GLN A 114 -26.52 -10.63 -29.60
N GLN A 115 -25.81 -9.52 -29.44
CA GLN A 115 -25.92 -8.37 -30.36
C GLN A 115 -25.52 -8.71 -31.81
N ALA A 116 -24.58 -9.64 -32.00
CA ALA A 116 -24.21 -10.11 -33.35
C ALA A 116 -25.27 -11.02 -33.99
N LYS A 117 -26.09 -11.69 -33.17
CA LYS A 117 -27.23 -12.51 -33.65
C LYS A 117 -28.46 -11.67 -33.98
N GLU A 118 -28.72 -10.61 -33.21
CA GLU A 118 -29.86 -9.70 -33.44
C GLU A 118 -29.66 -8.78 -34.66
N LYS A 119 -28.44 -8.64 -35.16
CA LYS A 119 -28.11 -7.84 -36.35
C LYS A 119 -28.07 -8.63 -37.66
N LYS A 120 -28.41 -9.93 -37.62
CA LYS A 120 -28.56 -10.81 -38.79
C LYS A 120 -30.04 -11.12 -39.00
#